data_AF-J9ZA92-F1
#
_entry.id   AF-J9ZA92-F1
#
_cell.length_a   1.000
_cell.length_b   1.000
_cell.length_c   1.000
_cell.angle_alpha   90.00
_cell.angle_beta   90.00
_cell.angle_gamma   90.00
#
_symmetry.space_group_name_H-M   'P 1'
#
loop_
_entity.id
_entity.type
_entity.pdbx_description
1 polymer ?
#
loop_
_entity_poly.entity_id
_entity_poly.type
_entity_poly.pdbx_seq_one_letter_code
_entity_poly.pdbx_strand_id
1 'polypeptide(L)'
;MSTMTATSGRAKRPQKPITLVGVDVYVITEDGIPKFDEYGPFKIEFISNRGTKVWPGYVSPDLMLVNWYRCRFTATRPVTDKDVDAFVGELGKKHLWSAVQKLWNYGDEAGFSKAY
;
A
#
# COMPACT_ATOMS: atom_id res chain seq x y z
N MET A 1 12.68 -54.29 13.24
CA MET A 1 13.18 -52.94 12.91
C MET A 1 12.12 -51.95 13.32
N SER A 2 12.42 -51.05 14.27
CA SER A 2 11.48 -50.04 14.76
C SER A 2 11.77 -48.73 14.04
N THR A 3 10.85 -48.24 13.23
CA THR A 3 10.98 -46.97 12.50
C THR A 3 10.64 -45.81 13.45
N MET A 4 11.65 -45.11 13.95
CA MET A 4 11.46 -43.83 14.61
C MET A 4 11.06 -42.78 13.58
N THR A 5 9.83 -42.26 13.68
CA THR A 5 9.41 -41.08 12.93
C THR A 5 9.94 -39.84 13.65
N ALA A 6 10.90 -39.16 13.05
CA ALA A 6 11.38 -37.88 13.57
C ALA A 6 10.27 -36.84 13.45
N THR A 7 9.66 -36.45 14.57
CA THR A 7 8.73 -35.32 14.60
C THR A 7 9.57 -34.04 14.55
N SER A 8 9.54 -33.31 13.44
CA SER A 8 10.16 -31.99 13.34
C SER A 8 9.32 -30.97 14.13
N GLY A 9 9.41 -31.00 15.45
CA GLY A 9 8.83 -29.99 16.33
C GLY A 9 9.60 -28.68 16.21
N ARG A 10 9.46 -27.96 15.09
CA ARG A 10 9.95 -26.60 15.00
C ARG A 10 9.02 -25.74 15.86
N ALA A 11 9.56 -25.09 16.88
CA ALA A 11 8.81 -24.09 17.65
C ALA A 11 8.19 -23.08 16.66
N LYS A 12 6.85 -23.07 16.56
CA LYS A 12 6.14 -22.02 15.83
C LYS A 12 6.34 -20.74 16.62
N ARG A 13 7.02 -19.75 16.04
CA ARG A 13 7.01 -18.40 16.62
C ARG A 13 5.56 -17.99 16.83
N PRO A 14 5.23 -17.28 17.94
CA PRO A 14 3.89 -16.72 18.10
C PRO A 14 3.54 -15.92 16.85
N GLN A 15 2.41 -16.26 16.22
CA GLN A 15 1.97 -15.57 15.02
C GLN A 15 1.58 -14.15 15.42
N LYS A 16 2.32 -13.14 14.94
CA LYS A 16 1.94 -11.74 15.18
C LYS A 16 0.59 -11.46 14.50
N PRO A 17 -0.31 -10.67 15.10
CA PRO A 17 -1.55 -10.26 14.44
C PRO A 17 -1.26 -9.59 13.09
N ILE A 18 -1.99 -9.96 12.05
CA ILE A 18 -1.88 -9.35 10.72
C ILE A 18 -3.02 -8.35 10.58
N THR A 19 -2.68 -7.07 10.39
CA THR A 19 -3.67 -5.99 10.32
C THR A 19 -3.55 -5.26 8.98
N LEU A 20 -4.68 -5.09 8.28
CA LEU A 20 -4.76 -4.24 7.09
C LEU A 20 -4.71 -2.77 7.51
N VAL A 21 -3.73 -2.02 7.02
CA VAL A 21 -3.50 -0.63 7.43
C VAL A 21 -3.53 0.38 6.27
N GLY A 22 -3.73 -0.09 5.04
CA GLY A 22 -3.78 0.79 3.88
C GLY A 22 -3.62 0.06 2.56
N VAL A 23 -3.44 0.84 1.50
CA VAL A 23 -3.20 0.37 0.14
C VAL A 23 -2.24 1.30 -0.60
N ASP A 24 -1.37 0.73 -1.42
CA ASP A 24 -0.68 1.43 -2.50
C ASP A 24 -1.48 1.25 -3.79
N VAL A 25 -1.82 2.35 -4.45
CA VAL A 25 -2.47 2.34 -5.77
C VAL A 25 -1.51 2.91 -6.80
N TYR A 26 -1.36 2.20 -7.91
CA TYR A 26 -0.53 2.61 -9.02
C TYR A 26 -1.39 3.30 -10.08
N VAL A 27 -1.35 4.63 -10.09
CA VAL A 27 -2.16 5.51 -10.94
C VAL A 27 -1.38 5.91 -12.18
N ILE A 28 -2.05 5.90 -13.34
CA ILE A 28 -1.50 6.32 -14.63
C ILE A 28 -2.19 7.63 -15.03
N THR A 29 -1.40 8.69 -15.25
CA THR A 29 -1.91 10.00 -15.70
C THR A 29 -0.82 10.83 -16.35
N GLU A 30 -1.18 11.60 -17.38
CA GLU A 30 -0.34 12.59 -18.04
C GLU A 30 -0.48 14.00 -17.43
N ASP A 31 -1.42 14.19 -16.49
CA ASP A 31 -1.78 15.51 -15.93
C ASP A 31 -0.84 15.96 -14.79
N GLY A 32 0.30 15.29 -14.64
CA GLY A 32 1.26 15.50 -13.56
C GLY A 32 0.93 14.70 -12.29
N ILE A 33 1.34 15.21 -11.13
CA ILE A 33 1.14 14.51 -9.85
C ILE A 33 -0.36 14.44 -9.55
N PRO A 34 -0.94 13.23 -9.37
CA PRO A 34 -2.37 13.08 -9.17
C PRO A 34 -2.84 13.73 -7.86
N LYS A 35 -4.08 14.20 -7.87
CA LYS A 35 -4.77 14.76 -6.70
C LYS A 35 -5.94 13.88 -6.34
N PHE A 36 -6.20 13.76 -5.05
CA PHE A 36 -7.19 12.84 -4.51
C PHE A 36 -8.14 13.59 -3.56
N ASP A 37 -9.41 13.24 -3.65
CA ASP A 37 -10.40 13.55 -2.62
C ASP A 37 -10.22 12.60 -1.43
N GLU A 38 -10.99 12.81 -0.35
CA GLU A 38 -11.08 11.81 0.72
C GLU A 38 -11.93 10.61 0.29
N TYR A 39 -11.41 9.40 0.45
CA TYR A 39 -12.11 8.16 0.09
C TYR A 39 -12.44 7.32 1.32
N GLY A 40 -13.55 7.64 1.99
CA GLY A 40 -14.01 6.91 3.17
C GLY A 40 -12.90 6.81 4.24
N PRO A 41 -12.49 5.61 4.68
CA PRO A 41 -11.45 5.44 5.68
C PRO A 41 -10.01 5.59 5.13
N PHE A 42 -9.82 5.78 3.83
CA PHE A 42 -8.50 5.85 3.20
C PHE A 42 -8.08 7.29 2.92
N LYS A 43 -6.96 7.70 3.51
CA LYS A 43 -6.37 9.03 3.32
C LYS A 43 -5.01 8.93 2.64
N ILE A 44 -4.78 9.81 1.66
CA ILE A 44 -3.49 9.87 0.97
C ILE A 44 -2.40 10.29 1.97
N GLU A 45 -1.36 9.49 2.08
CA GLU A 45 -0.19 9.74 2.94
C GLU A 45 0.94 10.36 2.12
N PHE A 46 1.26 9.78 0.97
CA PHE A 46 2.26 10.29 0.04
C PHE A 46 2.04 9.81 -1.39
N ILE A 47 2.68 10.48 -2.34
CA ILE A 47 2.79 10.05 -3.74
C ILE A 47 4.27 9.97 -4.10
N SER A 48 4.62 8.98 -4.91
CA SER A 48 5.98 8.76 -5.37
C SER A 48 6.03 8.36 -6.83
N ASN A 49 7.13 8.71 -7.48
CA ASN A 49 7.42 8.41 -8.87
C ASN A 49 8.77 7.70 -8.95
N ARG A 50 8.81 6.51 -9.56
CA ARG A 50 10.02 5.66 -9.64
C ARG A 50 10.77 5.49 -8.30
N GLY A 51 10.01 5.37 -7.20
CA GLY A 51 10.59 5.19 -5.86
C GLY A 51 10.79 6.48 -5.06
N THR A 52 10.87 7.63 -5.72
CA THR A 52 11.14 8.94 -5.10
C THR A 52 9.85 9.61 -4.67
N LYS A 53 9.77 10.10 -3.42
CA LYS A 53 8.60 10.87 -2.96
C LYS A 53 8.48 12.19 -3.72
N VAL A 54 7.30 12.43 -4.31
CA VAL A 54 6.96 13.66 -5.07
C VAL A 54 5.83 14.46 -4.42
N TRP A 55 5.14 13.90 -3.44
CA TRP A 55 4.17 14.62 -2.63
C TRP A 55 4.04 13.96 -1.24
N PRO A 56 3.82 14.72 -0.15
CA PRO A 56 3.84 16.18 -0.10
C PRO A 56 5.26 16.75 -0.13
N GLY A 57 5.39 18.00 -0.55
CA GLY A 57 6.65 18.75 -0.53
C GLY A 57 7.08 19.29 -1.89
N TYR A 58 8.29 19.82 -1.94
CA TYR A 58 8.91 20.33 -3.15
C TYR A 58 9.40 19.18 -4.04
N VAL A 59 9.16 19.30 -5.33
CA VAL A 59 9.70 18.43 -6.36
C VAL A 59 10.62 19.28 -7.22
N SER A 60 11.88 18.86 -7.37
CA SER A 60 12.80 19.56 -8.26
C SER A 60 12.25 19.59 -9.69
N PRO A 61 12.26 20.74 -10.38
CA PRO A 61 11.93 20.82 -11.80
C PRO A 61 12.77 19.88 -12.68
N ASP A 62 13.99 19.55 -12.22
CA ASP A 62 14.91 18.65 -12.93
C ASP A 62 14.59 17.17 -12.73
N LEU A 63 13.65 16.83 -11.83
CA LEU A 63 13.26 15.44 -11.60
C LEU A 63 12.40 14.95 -12.77
N MET A 64 12.96 14.04 -13.56
CA MET A 64 12.23 13.36 -14.63
C MET A 64 11.15 12.44 -14.06
N LEU A 65 9.89 12.83 -14.23
CA LEU A 65 8.72 12.03 -13.84
C LEU A 65 8.23 11.18 -15.02
N VAL A 66 7.78 9.97 -14.73
CA VAL A 66 6.97 9.18 -15.67
C VAL A 66 5.49 9.30 -15.34
N ASN A 67 4.62 8.92 -16.25
CA ASN A 67 3.16 8.95 -16.08
C ASN A 67 2.61 7.89 -15.10
N TRP A 68 3.46 7.24 -14.30
CA TRP A 68 3.09 6.13 -13.43
C TRP A 68 3.51 6.37 -11.98
N TYR A 69 2.51 6.56 -11.12
CA TYR A 69 2.68 7.02 -9.73
C TYR A 69 2.20 5.96 -8.75
N ARG A 70 3.00 5.70 -7.71
CA ARG A 70 2.54 4.97 -6.52
C ARG A 70 1.97 5.99 -5.54
N CYS A 71 0.71 5.82 -5.21
CA CYS A 71 -0.06 6.66 -4.30
C CYS A 71 -0.42 5.83 -3.07
N ARG A 72 0.14 6.19 -1.90
CA ARG A 72 -0.09 5.47 -0.65
C ARG A 72 -1.27 6.05 0.09
N PHE A 73 -2.25 5.20 0.39
CA PHE A 73 -3.38 5.54 1.24
C PHE A 73 -3.32 4.75 2.53
N THR A 74 -3.39 5.44 3.67
CA THR A 74 -3.46 4.81 5.00
C THR A 74 -4.90 4.79 5.51
N ALA A 75 -5.22 3.74 6.23
CA ALA A 75 -6.53 3.58 6.86
C ALA A 75 -6.60 4.38 8.17
N THR A 76 -7.64 5.20 8.33
CA THR A 76 -7.86 6.00 9.55
C THR A 76 -8.60 5.24 10.66
N ARG A 77 -9.09 4.05 10.36
CA ARG A 77 -9.76 3.12 11.26
C ARG A 77 -9.45 1.68 10.80
N PRO A 78 -9.77 0.66 11.61
CA PRO A 78 -9.76 -0.72 11.11
C PRO A 78 -10.61 -0.86 9.84
N VAL A 79 -10.04 -1.51 8.83
CA VAL A 79 -10.65 -1.71 7.50
C VAL A 79 -10.61 -3.19 7.11
N THR A 80 -11.49 -3.55 6.20
CA THR A 80 -11.66 -4.89 5.64
C THR A 80 -11.33 -4.92 4.16
N ASP A 81 -11.27 -6.11 3.58
CA ASP A 81 -11.13 -6.26 2.13
C ASP A 81 -12.28 -5.59 1.35
N LYS A 82 -13.49 -5.61 1.91
CA LYS A 82 -14.65 -4.92 1.32
C LYS A 82 -14.50 -3.40 1.29
N ASP A 83 -13.86 -2.82 2.32
CA ASP A 83 -13.54 -1.39 2.31
C ASP A 83 -12.53 -1.08 1.19
N VAL A 84 -11.56 -1.96 0.93
CA VAL A 84 -10.60 -1.81 -0.19
C VAL A 84 -11.31 -1.89 -1.54
N ASP A 85 -12.19 -2.86 -1.73
CA ASP A 85 -12.94 -2.99 -2.99
C ASP A 85 -13.80 -1.75 -3.27
N ALA A 86 -14.49 -1.23 -2.25
CA ALA A 86 -15.25 0.01 -2.36
C ALA A 86 -14.35 1.21 -2.70
N PHE A 87 -13.20 1.32 -2.03
CA PHE A 87 -12.23 2.37 -2.30
C PHE A 87 -11.71 2.34 -3.75
N VAL A 88 -11.29 1.17 -4.25
CA VAL A 88 -10.78 1.01 -5.62
C VAL A 88 -11.89 1.29 -6.63
N GLY A 89 -13.12 0.86 -6.34
CA GLY A 89 -14.30 1.15 -7.17
C GLY A 89 -14.58 2.64 -7.30
N GLU A 90 -14.50 3.42 -6.21
CA GLU A 90 -14.69 4.87 -6.25
C GLU A 90 -13.52 5.60 -6.92
N LEU A 91 -12.28 5.23 -6.60
CA LEU A 91 -11.08 5.81 -7.22
C LEU A 91 -11.05 5.59 -8.74
N GLY A 92 -11.43 4.39 -9.18
CA GLY A 92 -11.48 4.00 -10.58
C GLY A 92 -12.48 4.79 -11.44
N LYS A 93 -13.42 5.52 -10.82
CA LYS A 93 -14.34 6.42 -11.55
C LYS A 93 -13.63 7.66 -12.11
N LYS A 94 -12.51 8.06 -11.50
CA LYS A 94 -11.79 9.29 -11.84
C LYS A 94 -10.36 9.04 -12.33
N HIS A 95 -9.74 7.93 -11.94
CA HIS A 95 -8.34 7.66 -12.18
C HIS A 95 -8.14 6.32 -12.90
N LEU A 96 -7.32 6.33 -13.95
CA LEU A 96 -6.77 5.12 -14.53
C LEU A 96 -5.73 4.53 -13.58
N TRP A 97 -5.85 3.24 -13.26
CA TRP A 97 -4.92 2.54 -12.37
C TRP A 97 -4.54 1.18 -12.94
N SER A 98 -3.35 0.68 -12.58
CA SER A 98 -2.82 -0.59 -13.08
C SER A 98 -2.68 -1.67 -12.03
N ALA A 99 -2.49 -1.29 -10.76
CA ALA A 99 -2.31 -2.23 -9.67
C ALA A 99 -2.72 -1.62 -8.32
N VAL A 100 -3.11 -2.50 -7.40
CA VAL A 100 -3.37 -2.18 -6.00
C VAL A 100 -2.64 -3.20 -5.14
N GLN A 101 -1.92 -2.71 -4.13
CA GLN A 101 -1.20 -3.53 -3.16
C GLN A 101 -1.65 -3.19 -1.75
N LYS A 102 -2.19 -4.18 -1.03
CA LYS A 102 -2.56 -4.01 0.39
C LYS A 102 -1.33 -3.85 1.27
N LEU A 103 -1.43 -2.97 2.25
CA LEU A 103 -0.40 -2.69 3.25
C LEU A 103 -0.78 -3.36 4.56
N TRP A 104 0.13 -4.16 5.09
CA TRP A 104 -0.12 -4.97 6.28
C TRP A 104 0.89 -4.63 7.38
N ASN A 105 0.43 -4.60 8.62
CA ASN A 105 1.29 -4.68 9.79
C ASN A 105 1.32 -6.11 10.33
N TYR A 106 2.48 -6.53 10.85
CA TYR A 106 2.69 -7.77 11.59
C TYR A 106 2.96 -7.43 13.06
N GLY A 107 1.91 -7.37 13.87
CA GLY A 107 1.94 -6.72 15.19
C GLY A 107 2.16 -5.21 15.00
N ASP A 108 3.18 -4.66 15.65
CA ASP A 108 3.53 -3.24 15.56
C ASP A 108 4.52 -2.92 14.42
N GLU A 109 4.94 -3.94 13.65
CA GLU A 109 5.90 -3.78 12.56
C GLU A 109 5.20 -3.59 11.22
N ALA A 110 5.59 -2.55 10.49
CA ALA A 110 5.16 -2.34 9.11
C ALA A 110 5.74 -3.44 8.20
N GLY A 111 4.86 -4.16 7.50
CA GLY A 111 5.22 -5.17 6.50
C GLY A 111 5.55 -4.59 5.12
N PHE A 112 5.82 -3.28 5.04
CA PHE A 112 6.02 -2.52 3.81
C PHE A 112 7.11 -1.47 4.01
N SER A 113 7.81 -1.13 2.92
CA SER A 113 8.84 -0.09 2.95
C SER A 113 8.22 1.31 2.89
N LYS A 114 8.99 2.29 3.39
CA LYS A 114 8.72 3.71 3.14
C LYS A 114 9.22 4.09 1.74
N ALA A 115 8.64 5.14 1.16
CA ALA A 115 9.27 5.79 -0.01
C ALA A 115 10.57 6.47 0.42
N TYR A 116 11.57 6.43 -0.47
CA TYR A 116 12.83 7.15 -0.31
C TYR A 116 12.70 8.59 -0.83
#